data_AF-A0A6V7J476-F1
#
_entry.id   AF-A0A6V7J476-F1
#
_cell.length_a   1.000
_cell.length_b   1.000
_cell.length_c   1.000
_cell.angle_alpha   90.00
_cell.angle_beta   90.00
_cell.angle_gamma   90.00
#
_symmetry.space_group_name_H-M   'P 1'
#
loop_
_entity.id
_entity.type
_entity.pdbx_description
1 polymer ?
#
loop_
_entity_poly.entity_id
_entity_poly.type
_entity_poly.pdbx_seq_one_letter_code
_entity_poly.pdbx_strand_id
1 'polypeptide(L)' 'GQSRAVWEDVTGSTPLQFVKDCVSFTTTVSARFWLMDCRNITEATRMATELYTHATHVPFMA' A
#
# COMPACT_ATOMS: atom_id res chain seq x y z
N GLY A 1 13.13 -7.41 5.48
CA GLY A 1 13.16 -8.49 6.49
C GLY A 1 12.34 -9.68 6.02
N GLN A 2 12.44 -10.81 6.71
CA GLN A 2 11.66 -12.04 6.42
C GLN A 2 10.23 -12.01 7.01
N SER A 3 9.90 -11.00 7.82
CA SER A 3 8.57 -10.84 8.39
C SER A 3 7.51 -10.50 7.34
N ARG A 4 6.28 -10.97 7.57
CA ARG A 4 5.12 -10.65 6.73
C ARG A 4 4.88 -9.14 6.74
N ALA A 5 4.50 -8.58 5.59
CA ALA A 5 4.07 -7.19 5.50
C ALA A 5 2.77 -6.99 6.31
N VAL A 6 2.70 -5.89 7.05
CA VAL A 6 1.50 -5.40 7.73
C VAL A 6 1.21 -4.02 7.15
N TRP A 7 -0.05 -3.76 6.83
CA TRP A 7 -0.49 -2.51 6.21
C TRP A 7 -1.16 -1.61 7.26
N GLU A 8 -0.98 -0.31 7.12
CA GLU A 8 -1.58 0.73 7.96
C GLU A 8 -1.97 1.90 7.05
N ASP A 9 -3.13 2.51 7.30
CA ASP A 9 -3.53 3.75 6.62
C ASP A 9 -2.84 4.94 7.27
N VAL A 10 -1.95 5.59 6.51
CA VAL A 10 -1.18 6.76 6.93
C VAL A 10 -1.62 8.05 6.22
N THR A 11 -2.77 8.04 5.53
CA THR A 11 -3.29 9.19 4.77
C THR A 11 -3.49 10.42 5.66
N GLY A 12 -3.90 10.22 6.91
CA GLY A 12 -4.12 11.30 7.87
C GLY A 12 -2.83 11.95 8.41
N SER A 13 -1.70 11.25 8.37
CA SER A 13 -0.41 11.72 8.89
C SER A 13 0.59 12.10 7.80
N THR A 14 0.27 11.83 6.53
CA THR A 14 1.15 12.04 5.38
C THR A 14 0.55 13.04 4.41
N PRO A 15 1.06 14.28 4.32
CA PRO A 15 0.60 15.25 3.34
C PRO A 15 0.84 14.74 1.91
N LEU A 16 -0.22 14.67 1.11
CA LEU A 16 -0.17 14.23 -0.27
C LEU A 16 -0.26 15.43 -1.22
N GLN A 17 0.73 15.59 -2.09
CA GLN A 17 0.72 16.59 -3.17
C GLN A 17 0.36 15.91 -4.49
N PHE A 18 -0.71 16.36 -5.13
CA PHE A 18 -1.13 15.85 -6.43
C PHE A 18 -0.50 16.68 -7.54
N VAL A 19 0.26 16.05 -8.42
CA VAL A 19 0.92 16.70 -9.56
C VAL A 19 0.63 15.88 -10.81
N LYS A 20 -0.27 16.40 -11.66
CA LYS A 20 -0.82 15.67 -12.82
C LYS A 20 -1.44 14.34 -12.35
N ASP A 21 -0.92 13.22 -12.86
CA ASP A 21 -1.40 11.86 -12.56
C ASP A 21 -0.57 11.16 -11.47
N CYS A 22 0.22 11.92 -10.70
CA CYS A 22 1.11 11.41 -9.67
C CYS A 22 0.78 11.99 -8.28
N VAL A 23 1.12 11.22 -7.25
CA VAL A 23 1.11 11.66 -5.85
C VAL A 23 2.54 11.75 -5.34
N SER A 24 2.91 12.90 -4.79
CA SER A 24 4.21 13.16 -4.17
C SER A 24 4.04 13.34 -2.65
N PHE A 25 4.91 12.71 -1.88
CA PHE A 25 4.95 12.81 -0.42
C PHE A 25 6.37 12.58 0.08
N THR A 26 6.65 13.02 1.32
CA THR A 26 7.94 12.82 1.98
C THR A 26 7.79 11.86 3.16
N THR A 27 8.80 11.02 3.40
CA THR A 27 8.86 10.12 4.55
C THR A 27 10.27 10.13 5.15
N THR A 28 10.38 9.94 6.47
CA THR A 28 11.66 9.79 7.17
C THR A 28 12.07 8.33 7.35
N VAL A 29 11.18 7.39 7.00
CA VAL A 29 11.41 5.95 7.14
C VAL A 29 11.31 5.24 5.79
N SER A 30 12.14 4.21 5.62
CA SER A 30 12.05 3.32 4.47
C SER A 30 11.02 2.23 4.73
N ALA A 31 9.97 2.18 3.92
CA ALA A 31 8.88 1.22 4.02
C ALA A 31 8.33 0.87 2.63
N ARG A 32 7.32 0.00 2.58
CA ARG A 32 6.52 -0.23 1.37
C ARG A 32 5.34 0.72 1.40
N PHE A 33 5.11 1.41 0.29
CA PHE A 33 3.98 2.32 0.13
C PHE A 33 3.10 1.84 -1.00
N TRP A 34 1.78 1.97 -0.83
CA TRP A 34 0.82 1.61 -1.86
C TRP A 34 -0.35 2.60 -1.80
N LEU A 35 -0.75 3.10 -2.97
CA LEU A 35 -1.95 3.93 -3.11
C LEU A 35 -3.13 3.01 -3.38
N MET A 36 -4.23 3.22 -2.65
CA MET A 36 -5.49 2.50 -2.84
C MET A 36 -6.62 3.51 -2.91
N ASP A 37 -7.29 3.57 -4.05
CA ASP A 37 -8.57 4.26 -4.18
C ASP A 37 -9.70 3.27 -3.91
N CYS A 38 -10.43 3.48 -2.82
CA CYS A 38 -11.57 2.64 -2.46
C CYS A 38 -12.64 3.46 -1.73
N ARG A 39 -13.91 3.07 -1.89
CA ARG A 39 -15.03 3.76 -1.24
C ARG A 39 -15.19 3.40 0.23
N ASN A 40 -14.82 2.18 0.62
CA ASN A 40 -14.95 1.68 1.98
C ASN A 40 -13.59 1.71 2.69
N ILE A 41 -13.19 2.91 3.13
CA ILE A 41 -11.84 3.18 3.67
C ILE A 41 -11.51 2.28 4.86
N THR A 42 -12.48 1.93 5.70
CA THR A 42 -12.26 1.05 6.87
C THR A 42 -11.78 -0.34 6.48
N GLU A 43 -12.08 -0.78 5.26
CA GLU A 43 -11.68 -2.09 4.73
C GLU A 43 -10.38 -2.05 3.91
N ALA A 44 -9.80 -0.87 3.67
CA ALA A 44 -8.65 -0.69 2.78
C ALA A 44 -7.47 -1.59 3.17
N THR A 45 -7.13 -1.61 4.46
CA THR A 45 -6.04 -2.43 5.00
C THR A 45 -6.26 -3.94 4.82
N ARG A 46 -7.51 -4.41 5.00
CA ARG A 46 -7.85 -5.82 4.78
C ARG A 46 -7.75 -6.18 3.30
N MET A 47 -8.33 -5.36 2.43
CA MET A 47 -8.27 -5.55 0.97
C MET A 47 -6.81 -5.57 0.47
N ALA A 48 -5.97 -4.64 0.95
CA ALA A 48 -4.55 -4.60 0.62
C ALA A 48 -3.81 -5.87 1.09
N THR A 49 -4.13 -6.38 2.27
CA THR A 49 -3.55 -7.61 2.81
C THR A 49 -3.89 -8.84 1.97
N GLU A 50 -5.16 -8.98 1.57
CA GLU A 50 -5.62 -10.07 0.71
C GLU A 50 -4.95 -10.00 -0.67
N LEU A 51 -5.01 -8.84 -1.32
CA LEU A 51 -4.43 -8.66 -2.65
C LEU A 51 -2.91 -8.85 -2.64
N TYR A 52 -2.20 -8.31 -1.65
CA TYR A 52 -0.75 -8.50 -1.53
C TYR A 52 -0.38 -9.96 -1.29
N THR A 53 -1.19 -10.70 -0.53
CA THR A 53 -0.96 -12.14 -0.32
C THR A 53 -1.02 -12.88 -1.66
N HIS A 54 -1.98 -12.58 -2.53
CA HIS A 54 -2.05 -13.19 -3.86
C HIS A 54 -0.94 -12.71 -4.79
N ALA A 55 -0.71 -11.39 -4.88
CA ALA A 55 0.23 -10.77 -5.81
C ALA A 55 1.70 -11.13 -5.55
N THR A 56 2.04 -11.55 -4.34
CA THR A 56 3.41 -11.96 -3.98
C THR A 56 3.75 -13.41 -4.33
N HIS A 57 2.78 -14.21 -4.78
CA HIS A 57 3.06 -15.57 -5.23
C HIS A 57 3.99 -15.53 -6.45
N VAL A 58 5.08 -16.29 -6.38
CA VAL A 58 6.02 -16.41 -7.49
C VAL A 58 5.37 -17.27 -8.59
N PRO A 59 5.20 -16.74 -9.82
CA PRO A 59 4.64 -17.55 -10.90
C PRO A 59 5.62 -18.65 -11.31
N PHE A 60 5.09 -19.86 -11.49
CA PHE A 60 5.84 -21.00 -11.99
C PHE A 60 5.13 -21.55 -13.23
N MET A 61 5.89 -21.87 -14.29
CA MET A 61 5.36 -22.55 -15.46
C MET A 61 5.65 -24.05 -15.33
N ALA A 62 4.59 -24.86 -15.33
CA ALA A 62 4.62 -26.31 -15.20
C ALA A 62 4.45 -27.00 -16.56
#